data_AF-A0A3M1SN91-F1
#
_entry.id   AF-A0A3M1SN91-F1
#
_cell.length_a   1.000
_cell.length_b   1.000
_cell.length_c   1.000
_cell.angle_alpha   90.00
_cell.angle_beta   90.00
_cell.angle_gamma   90.00
#
_symmetry.space_group_name_H-M   'P 1'
#
loop_
_entity.id
_entity.type
_entity.pdbx_description
1 polymer ?
#
loop_
_entity_poly.entity_id
_entity_poly.type
_entity_poly.pdbx_seq_one_letter_code
_entity_poly.pdbx_strand_id
1 'polypeptide(L)'
;MIIILIFNYGSLLIYFQAVVYATYFILVIPSGTENVHRIIDMPNYLFYLPGRLSIALVGVATVWFTYHLVTNGYRNRLLGLLAALFLAFSPIHVEESRYITPNVLSGFFVVLSLFFASRILENSSVSSQLEVTRNYILAGLFAGLAASTKYNAALVAVSMLTTYLLSLRTSKIACSMGLGAMVFGFLAGTPYAIFDPETFLYGVRTEQIHYRFQGSQQYFWWYADYLFHAGVGQVVSILIIVGLIYGLSLNWRSHLITNVFLLCYFFADVFI
;
A
#
# COMPACT_ATOMS: atom_id res chain seq x y z
N MET A 1 10.14 -5.80 26.00
CA MET A 1 8.92 -6.54 25.58
C MET A 1 8.00 -5.70 24.69
N ILE A 2 7.65 -4.45 25.05
CA ILE A 2 6.77 -3.59 24.23
C ILE A 2 7.41 -3.18 22.88
N ILE A 3 8.72 -2.89 22.85
CA ILE A 3 9.41 -2.45 21.63
C ILE A 3 9.47 -3.55 20.56
N ILE A 4 9.54 -4.82 20.96
CA ILE A 4 9.57 -5.96 20.03
C ILE A 4 8.24 -6.08 19.27
N LEU A 5 7.11 -5.81 19.93
CA LEU A 5 5.77 -5.81 19.30
C LEU A 5 5.60 -4.68 18.27
N ILE A 6 6.33 -3.56 18.42
CA ILE A 6 6.26 -2.41 17.51
C ILE A 6 6.87 -2.72 16.14
N PHE A 7 7.78 -3.69 16.06
CA PHE A 7 8.49 -4.07 14.83
C PHE A 7 8.02 -5.39 14.21
N ASN A 8 7.09 -6.10 14.83
CA ASN A 8 6.43 -7.24 14.17
C ASN A 8 5.49 -6.76 13.05
N TYR A 9 5.04 -5.51 13.09
CA TYR A 9 4.34 -4.88 11.98
C TYR A 9 4.99 -3.52 11.69
N GLY A 10 4.82 -2.99 10.50
CA GLY A 10 5.33 -1.66 10.20
C GLY A 10 4.73 -0.62 11.16
N SER A 11 5.58 0.20 11.79
CA SER A 11 5.17 1.08 12.89
C SER A 11 4.27 2.24 12.47
N LEU A 12 4.16 2.51 11.15
CA LEU A 12 3.39 3.62 10.62
C LEU A 12 1.90 3.55 10.97
N LEU A 13 1.30 2.35 10.95
CA LEU A 13 -0.11 2.19 11.34
C LEU A 13 -0.33 2.61 12.79
N ILE A 14 0.60 2.24 13.68
CA ILE A 14 0.53 2.55 15.10
C ILE A 14 0.57 4.07 15.30
N TYR A 15 1.51 4.76 14.63
CA TYR A 15 1.60 6.22 14.71
C TYR A 15 0.40 6.92 14.08
N PHE A 16 -0.06 6.45 12.93
CA PHE A 16 -1.28 6.96 12.28
C PHE A 16 -2.48 6.87 13.22
N GLN A 17 -2.71 5.71 13.83
CA GLN A 17 -3.80 5.53 14.78
C GLN A 17 -3.60 6.37 16.04
N ALA A 18 -2.38 6.47 16.57
CA ALA A 18 -2.08 7.33 17.72
C ALA A 18 -2.48 8.79 17.47
N VAL A 19 -2.19 9.33 16.28
CA VAL A 19 -2.61 10.69 15.90
C VAL A 19 -4.12 10.81 15.78
N VAL A 20 -4.79 9.83 15.15
CA VAL A 20 -6.26 9.78 15.03
C VAL A 20 -6.91 9.79 16.42
N TYR A 21 -6.45 8.93 17.33
CA TYR A 21 -6.96 8.85 18.69
C TYR A 21 -6.66 10.12 19.50
N ALA A 22 -5.44 10.65 19.43
CA ALA A 22 -5.08 11.89 20.11
C ALA A 22 -5.98 13.04 19.65
N THR A 23 -6.19 13.18 18.33
CA THR A 23 -7.05 14.23 17.76
C THR A 23 -8.50 14.04 18.18
N TYR A 24 -9.04 12.83 18.06
CA TYR A 24 -10.40 12.50 18.48
C TYR A 24 -10.63 12.84 19.96
N PHE A 25 -9.71 12.45 20.82
CA PHE A 25 -9.82 12.68 22.25
C PHE A 25 -9.65 14.16 22.63
N ILE A 26 -8.79 14.92 21.96
CA ILE A 26 -8.70 16.38 22.18
C ILE A 26 -10.02 17.08 21.82
N LEU A 27 -10.71 16.63 20.78
CA LEU A 27 -11.91 17.29 20.25
C LEU A 27 -13.22 16.85 20.91
N VAL A 28 -13.33 15.60 21.36
CA VAL A 28 -14.61 14.98 21.78
C VAL A 28 -14.71 14.77 23.30
N ILE A 29 -13.60 14.71 24.04
CA ILE A 29 -13.60 14.41 25.49
C ILE A 29 -14.28 15.45 26.42
N PRO A 30 -14.56 16.72 26.06
CA PRO A 30 -15.29 17.59 26.99
C PRO A 30 -16.75 17.17 27.26
N SER A 31 -17.35 16.29 26.46
CA SER A 31 -18.78 15.98 26.52
C SER A 31 -19.05 14.50 26.70
N GLY A 32 -19.08 14.00 27.95
CA GLY A 32 -19.58 12.65 28.26
C GLY A 32 -18.55 11.60 28.71
N THR A 33 -17.31 11.98 28.98
CA THR A 33 -16.27 11.08 29.53
C THR A 33 -15.84 11.45 30.96
N GLU A 34 -16.63 12.27 31.65
CA GLU A 34 -16.32 12.81 32.98
C GLU A 34 -16.02 11.74 34.06
N ASN A 35 -16.45 10.48 33.83
CA ASN A 35 -16.22 9.34 34.73
C ASN A 35 -15.36 8.22 34.12
N VAL A 36 -14.71 8.43 32.97
CA VAL A 36 -13.86 7.41 32.33
C VAL A 36 -12.40 7.66 32.73
N HIS A 37 -11.91 6.89 33.70
CA HIS A 37 -10.54 7.02 34.21
C HIS A 37 -9.54 6.07 33.53
N ARG A 38 -10.01 5.04 32.83
CA ARG A 38 -9.17 4.08 32.08
C ARG A 38 -9.76 3.80 30.70
N ILE A 39 -8.89 3.55 29.73
CA ILE A 39 -9.27 3.21 28.35
C ILE A 39 -10.15 1.95 28.30
N ILE A 40 -9.92 0.99 29.20
CA ILE A 40 -10.69 -0.25 29.29
C ILE A 40 -12.15 -0.05 29.70
N ASP A 41 -12.46 1.09 30.33
CA ASP A 41 -13.81 1.44 30.77
C ASP A 41 -14.57 2.22 29.69
N MET A 42 -13.93 2.52 28.54
CA MET A 42 -14.60 3.19 27.43
C MET A 42 -15.60 2.27 26.73
N PRO A 43 -16.80 2.76 26.43
CA PRO A 43 -17.70 2.08 25.51
C PRO A 43 -17.00 1.74 24.19
N ASN A 44 -17.18 0.51 23.73
CA ASN A 44 -16.52 -0.01 22.52
C ASN A 44 -16.70 0.91 21.29
N TYR A 45 -17.85 1.57 21.14
CA TYR A 45 -18.08 2.48 20.03
C TYR A 45 -17.25 3.76 20.11
N LEU A 46 -16.93 4.28 21.30
CA LEU A 46 -16.07 5.47 21.43
C LEU A 46 -14.61 5.15 21.13
N PHE A 47 -14.17 3.94 21.45
CA PHE A 47 -12.82 3.51 21.19
C PHE A 47 -12.64 3.04 19.73
N TYR A 48 -13.39 2.06 19.24
CA TYR A 48 -13.07 1.48 17.93
C TYR A 48 -13.54 2.33 16.73
N LEU A 49 -14.55 3.18 16.89
CA LEU A 49 -15.12 3.93 15.77
C LEU A 49 -14.13 4.90 15.08
N PRO A 50 -13.40 5.79 15.78
CA PRO A 50 -12.49 6.72 15.11
C PRO A 50 -11.37 5.99 14.34
N GLY A 51 -10.82 4.92 14.91
CA GLY A 51 -9.77 4.14 14.25
C GLY A 51 -10.29 3.35 13.04
N ARG A 52 -11.51 2.79 13.10
CA ARG A 52 -12.13 2.11 11.95
C ARG A 52 -12.54 3.10 10.86
N LEU A 53 -13.08 4.25 11.25
CA LEU A 53 -13.48 5.30 10.31
C LEU A 53 -12.27 5.84 9.54
N SER A 54 -11.13 6.03 10.21
CA SER A 54 -9.90 6.50 9.55
C SER A 54 -9.41 5.50 8.49
N ILE A 55 -9.43 4.20 8.77
CA ILE A 55 -9.06 3.16 7.79
C ILE A 55 -10.09 3.06 6.66
N ALA A 56 -11.39 3.17 6.96
CA ALA A 56 -12.42 3.19 5.93
C ALA A 56 -12.25 4.38 4.96
N LEU A 57 -11.91 5.56 5.47
CA LEU A 57 -11.60 6.74 4.64
C LEU A 57 -10.36 6.52 3.76
N VAL A 58 -9.33 5.86 4.27
CA VAL A 58 -8.17 5.43 3.49
C VAL A 58 -8.58 4.43 2.40
N GLY A 59 -9.48 3.50 2.71
CA GLY A 59 -10.07 2.56 1.75
C GLY A 59 -10.80 3.28 0.60
N VAL A 60 -11.60 4.31 0.92
CA VAL A 60 -12.28 5.15 -0.09
C VAL A 60 -11.28 5.95 -0.92
N ALA A 61 -10.26 6.53 -0.29
CA ALA A 61 -9.20 7.23 -1.01
C ALA A 61 -8.45 6.29 -1.98
N THR A 62 -8.24 5.02 -1.60
CA THR A 62 -7.62 3.99 -2.45
C THR A 62 -8.45 3.72 -3.71
N VAL A 63 -9.78 3.67 -3.58
CA VAL A 63 -10.70 3.56 -4.74
C VAL A 63 -10.54 4.76 -5.67
N TRP A 64 -10.50 5.97 -5.11
CA TRP A 64 -10.33 7.20 -5.90
C TRP A 64 -9.00 7.25 -6.64
N PHE A 65 -7.88 6.89 -6.01
CA PHE A 65 -6.59 6.85 -6.69
C PHE A 65 -6.49 5.70 -7.70
N THR A 66 -7.14 4.56 -7.45
CA THR A 66 -7.23 3.46 -8.42
C THR A 66 -7.92 3.91 -9.71
N TYR A 67 -9.02 4.67 -9.60
CA TYR A 67 -9.69 5.29 -10.76
C TYR A 67 -8.70 6.10 -11.61
N HIS A 68 -7.93 6.99 -10.97
CA HIS A 68 -7.00 7.87 -11.68
C HIS A 68 -5.78 7.13 -12.22
N LEU A 69 -5.24 6.17 -11.49
CA LEU A 69 -4.13 5.32 -11.94
C LEU A 69 -4.47 4.63 -13.26
N VAL A 70 -5.63 3.97 -13.31
CA VAL A 70 -6.07 3.23 -14.50
C VAL A 70 -6.50 4.17 -15.62
N THR A 71 -7.25 5.24 -15.30
CA THR A 71 -7.68 6.24 -16.30
C THR A 71 -6.48 6.85 -17.03
N ASN A 72 -5.43 7.21 -16.29
CA ASN A 72 -4.25 7.84 -16.86
C ASN A 72 -3.36 6.82 -17.59
N GLY A 73 -3.18 5.63 -17.02
CA GLY A 73 -2.37 4.56 -17.60
C GLY A 73 -2.90 4.09 -18.95
N TYR A 74 -4.21 3.91 -19.10
CA TYR A 74 -4.81 3.46 -20.37
C TYR A 74 -5.43 4.59 -21.19
N ARG A 75 -5.38 5.83 -20.70
CA ARG A 75 -6.04 7.02 -21.29
C ARG A 75 -7.53 6.77 -21.56
N ASN A 76 -8.18 6.00 -20.70
CA ASN A 76 -9.57 5.55 -20.87
C ASN A 76 -10.33 5.65 -19.53
N ARG A 77 -11.31 6.55 -19.50
CA ARG A 77 -12.14 6.81 -18.31
C ARG A 77 -13.01 5.61 -17.92
N LEU A 78 -13.51 4.86 -18.90
CA LEU A 78 -14.35 3.69 -18.62
C LEU A 78 -13.55 2.61 -17.89
N LEU A 79 -12.30 2.36 -18.31
CA LEU A 79 -11.43 1.39 -17.62
C LEU A 79 -11.13 1.84 -16.19
N GLY A 80 -10.92 3.14 -15.97
CA GLY A 80 -10.78 3.68 -14.62
C GLY A 80 -12.02 3.49 -13.75
N LEU A 81 -13.21 3.78 -14.30
CA LEU A 81 -14.48 3.57 -13.58
C LEU A 81 -14.69 2.10 -13.24
N LEU A 82 -14.42 1.19 -14.17
CA LEU A 82 -14.53 -0.25 -13.93
C LEU A 82 -13.55 -0.72 -12.85
N ALA A 83 -12.29 -0.26 -12.89
CA ALA A 83 -11.31 -0.60 -11.86
C ALA A 83 -11.73 -0.11 -10.46
N ALA A 84 -12.22 1.14 -10.38
CA ALA A 84 -12.73 1.68 -9.12
C ALA A 84 -13.98 0.96 -8.64
N LEU A 85 -14.89 0.59 -9.55
CA LEU A 85 -16.08 -0.18 -9.23
C LEU A 85 -15.71 -1.56 -8.66
N PHE A 86 -14.81 -2.28 -9.32
CA PHE A 86 -14.36 -3.59 -8.85
C PHE A 86 -13.69 -3.50 -7.48
N LEU A 87 -12.87 -2.48 -7.21
CA LEU A 87 -12.24 -2.30 -5.91
C LEU A 87 -13.24 -1.87 -4.83
N ALA A 88 -14.16 -0.95 -5.14
CA ALA A 88 -15.16 -0.45 -4.20
C ALA A 88 -16.11 -1.55 -3.70
N PHE A 89 -16.45 -2.50 -4.58
CA PHE A 89 -17.33 -3.62 -4.26
C PHE A 89 -16.57 -4.93 -3.99
N SER A 90 -15.24 -4.91 -3.92
CA SER A 90 -14.46 -6.08 -3.56
C SER A 90 -14.73 -6.47 -2.10
N PRO A 91 -15.24 -7.68 -1.82
CA PRO A 91 -15.54 -8.12 -0.45
C PRO A 91 -14.32 -8.04 0.46
N ILE A 92 -13.14 -8.43 -0.05
CA ILE A 92 -11.87 -8.34 0.70
C ILE A 92 -11.56 -6.89 1.06
N HIS A 93 -11.65 -5.96 0.11
CA HIS A 93 -11.30 -4.55 0.35
C HIS A 93 -12.27 -3.91 1.35
N VAL A 94 -13.57 -4.22 1.22
CA VAL A 94 -14.60 -3.75 2.16
C VAL A 94 -14.38 -4.33 3.54
N GLU A 95 -14.08 -5.62 3.64
CA GLU A 95 -13.82 -6.28 4.91
C GLU A 95 -12.61 -5.68 5.63
N GLU A 96 -11.47 -5.61 4.96
CA GLU A 96 -10.22 -5.07 5.49
C GLU A 96 -10.35 -3.59 5.86
N SER A 97 -11.19 -2.83 5.14
CA SER A 97 -11.45 -1.41 5.44
C SER A 97 -12.18 -1.19 6.78
N ARG A 98 -12.77 -2.24 7.37
CA ARG A 98 -13.44 -2.15 8.69
C ARG A 98 -12.50 -2.49 9.84
N TYR A 99 -11.38 -3.16 9.56
CA TYR A 99 -10.44 -3.57 10.59
C TYR A 99 -9.29 -2.57 10.70
N ILE A 100 -8.79 -2.38 11.92
CA ILE A 100 -7.61 -1.54 12.14
C ILE A 100 -6.38 -2.41 11.87
N THR A 101 -6.20 -2.78 10.61
CA THR A 101 -5.11 -3.62 10.11
C THR A 101 -4.20 -2.82 9.17
N PRO A 102 -2.95 -3.26 8.99
CA PRO A 102 -2.02 -2.56 8.10
C PRO A 102 -2.35 -2.76 6.61
N ASN A 103 -3.27 -3.66 6.27
CA ASN A 103 -3.55 -4.08 4.89
C ASN A 103 -4.03 -2.92 4.02
N VAL A 104 -5.10 -2.22 4.41
CA VAL A 104 -5.66 -1.13 3.60
C VAL A 104 -4.72 0.06 3.51
N LEU A 105 -4.05 0.41 4.61
CA LEU A 105 -3.11 1.53 4.63
C LEU A 105 -1.87 1.25 3.76
N SER A 106 -1.33 0.03 3.80
CA SER A 106 -0.23 -0.36 2.91
C SER A 106 -0.66 -0.37 1.44
N GLY A 107 -1.84 -0.91 1.14
CA GLY A 107 -2.42 -0.92 -0.21
C GLY A 107 -2.63 0.49 -0.78
N PHE A 108 -3.10 1.43 0.05
CA PHE A 108 -3.23 2.83 -0.32
C PHE A 108 -1.89 3.44 -0.76
N PHE A 109 -0.84 3.26 0.03
CA PHE A 109 0.49 3.78 -0.30
C PHE A 109 1.11 3.08 -1.52
N VAL A 110 0.83 1.79 -1.73
CA VAL A 110 1.18 1.08 -2.96
C VAL A 110 0.50 1.73 -4.17
N VAL A 111 -0.82 1.97 -4.12
CA VAL A 111 -1.55 2.62 -5.22
C VAL A 111 -1.02 4.03 -5.49
N LEU A 112 -0.70 4.81 -4.46
CA LEU A 112 -0.06 6.13 -4.62
C LEU A 112 1.31 6.03 -5.29
N SER A 113 2.15 5.08 -4.85
CA SER A 113 3.46 4.86 -5.45
C SER A 113 3.34 4.52 -6.94
N LEU A 114 2.42 3.60 -7.28
CA LEU A 114 2.11 3.24 -8.67
C LEU A 114 1.55 4.41 -9.47
N PHE A 115 0.70 5.23 -8.87
CA PHE A 115 0.14 6.43 -9.51
C PHE A 115 1.25 7.40 -9.91
N PHE A 116 2.17 7.73 -9.01
CA PHE A 116 3.30 8.60 -9.37
C PHE A 116 4.29 7.91 -10.32
N ALA A 117 4.52 6.60 -10.18
CA ALA A 117 5.32 5.85 -11.13
C ALA A 117 4.72 5.89 -12.55
N SER A 118 3.40 5.73 -12.70
CA SER A 118 2.75 5.81 -14.01
C SER A 118 2.88 7.20 -14.64
N ARG A 119 2.86 8.27 -13.82
CA ARG A 119 3.12 9.65 -14.29
C ARG A 119 4.51 9.86 -14.87
N ILE A 120 5.51 9.05 -14.49
CA ILE A 120 6.87 9.13 -15.05
C ILE A 120 6.89 8.69 -16.52
N LEU A 121 5.99 7.78 -16.92
CA LEU A 121 5.87 7.31 -18.30
C LEU A 121 4.99 8.18 -19.20
N GLU A 122 4.25 9.13 -18.64
CA GLU A 122 3.39 10.01 -19.43
C GLU A 122 4.27 10.87 -20.36
N ASN A 123 4.36 10.45 -21.63
CA ASN A 123 5.07 11.16 -22.68
C ASN A 123 4.23 12.35 -23.17
N SER A 124 4.05 13.36 -22.33
CA SER A 124 3.56 14.67 -22.79
C SER A 124 4.73 15.49 -23.31
N SER A 125 4.57 16.28 -24.38
CA SER A 125 5.64 17.20 -24.83
C SER A 125 5.99 18.29 -23.80
N VAL A 126 5.18 18.43 -22.75
CA VAL A 126 5.21 19.53 -21.78
C VAL A 126 5.92 19.14 -20.48
N SER A 127 6.06 17.85 -20.17
CA SER A 127 6.63 17.45 -18.88
C SER A 127 8.11 17.80 -18.74
N SER A 128 8.38 18.72 -17.81
CA SER A 128 9.73 19.16 -17.46
C SER A 128 10.49 18.09 -16.65
N GLN A 129 11.82 18.16 -16.66
CA GLN A 129 12.68 17.29 -15.84
C GLN A 129 12.36 17.40 -14.33
N LEU A 130 11.88 18.57 -13.89
CA LEU A 130 11.45 18.80 -12.51
C LEU A 130 10.20 17.95 -12.16
N GLU A 131 9.24 17.84 -13.08
CA GLU A 131 8.05 17.00 -12.87
C GLU A 131 8.40 15.52 -12.79
N VAL A 132 9.28 15.04 -13.67
CA VAL A 132 9.77 13.65 -13.65
C VAL A 132 10.45 13.36 -12.31
N THR A 133 11.32 14.27 -11.86
CA THR A 133 12.01 14.14 -10.58
C THR A 133 11.04 14.16 -9.40
N ARG A 134 10.05 15.07 -9.41
CA ARG A 134 9.00 15.12 -8.39
C ARG A 134 8.23 13.80 -8.33
N ASN A 135 7.86 13.24 -9.48
CA ASN A 135 7.13 11.98 -9.53
C ASN A 135 7.98 10.80 -9.02
N TYR A 136 9.29 10.79 -9.30
CA TYR A 136 10.22 9.81 -8.68
C TYR A 136 10.26 9.94 -7.16
N ILE A 137 10.42 11.16 -6.64
CA ILE A 137 10.46 11.42 -5.19
C ILE A 137 9.16 10.96 -4.53
N LEU A 138 8.00 11.31 -5.11
CA LEU A 138 6.71 10.91 -4.57
C LEU A 138 6.48 9.40 -4.67
N ALA A 139 6.81 8.78 -5.81
CA ALA A 139 6.71 7.33 -5.98
C ALA A 139 7.57 6.59 -4.94
N GLY A 140 8.80 7.05 -4.73
CA GLY A 140 9.71 6.53 -3.73
C GLY A 140 9.20 6.74 -2.31
N LEU A 141 8.82 7.97 -1.95
CA LEU A 141 8.27 8.32 -0.63
C LEU A 141 7.12 7.39 -0.24
N PHE A 142 6.14 7.20 -1.14
CA PHE A 142 5.00 6.33 -0.87
C PHE A 142 5.37 4.85 -0.87
N ALA A 143 6.35 4.41 -1.66
CA ALA A 143 6.90 3.05 -1.52
C ALA A 143 7.54 2.82 -0.14
N GLY A 144 8.23 3.83 0.40
CA GLY A 144 8.79 3.83 1.74
C GLY A 144 7.73 3.76 2.84
N LEU A 145 6.68 4.58 2.73
CA LEU A 145 5.54 4.57 3.66
C LEU A 145 4.75 3.24 3.59
N ALA A 146 4.61 2.66 2.40
CA ALA A 146 4.04 1.33 2.22
C ALA A 146 4.87 0.28 2.98
N ALA A 147 6.19 0.27 2.79
CA ALA A 147 7.13 -0.61 3.50
C ALA A 147 7.06 -0.41 5.03
N SER A 148 6.88 0.84 5.47
CA SER A 148 6.73 1.22 6.87
C SER A 148 5.39 0.79 7.49
N THR A 149 4.44 0.33 6.66
CA THR A 149 3.16 -0.23 7.10
C THR A 149 3.18 -1.76 7.06
N LYS A 150 3.68 -2.34 5.95
CA LYS A 150 4.00 -3.77 5.83
C LYS A 150 5.29 -3.93 5.03
N TYR A 151 6.27 -4.63 5.57
CA TYR A 151 7.61 -4.71 4.97
C TYR A 151 7.61 -5.29 3.55
N ASN A 152 6.75 -6.26 3.27
CA ASN A 152 6.61 -6.85 1.93
C ASN A 152 6.04 -5.88 0.89
N ALA A 153 5.33 -4.81 1.30
CA ALA A 153 4.86 -3.77 0.39
C ALA A 153 6.00 -2.92 -0.19
N ALA A 154 7.22 -3.01 0.36
CA ALA A 154 8.42 -2.41 -0.23
C ALA A 154 8.67 -2.85 -1.68
N LEU A 155 8.15 -4.02 -2.08
CA LEU A 155 8.27 -4.55 -3.45
C LEU A 155 7.67 -3.64 -4.52
N VAL A 156 6.76 -2.72 -4.17
CA VAL A 156 6.25 -1.72 -5.13
C VAL A 156 7.36 -0.82 -5.70
N ALA A 157 8.50 -0.70 -5.01
CA ALA A 157 9.66 0.01 -5.52
C ALA A 157 10.19 -0.57 -6.85
N VAL A 158 9.96 -1.86 -7.12
CA VAL A 158 10.29 -2.48 -8.42
C VAL A 158 9.55 -1.76 -9.55
N SER A 159 8.27 -1.42 -9.36
CA SER A 159 7.48 -0.67 -10.34
C SER A 159 8.08 0.70 -10.64
N MET A 160 8.54 1.42 -9.61
CA MET A 160 9.26 2.68 -9.79
C MET A 160 10.59 2.47 -10.53
N LEU A 161 11.34 1.43 -10.20
CA LEU A 161 12.61 1.14 -10.89
C LEU A 161 12.39 0.75 -12.36
N THR A 162 11.31 0.03 -12.68
CA THR A 162 11.00 -0.28 -14.08
C THR A 162 10.75 0.96 -14.92
N THR A 163 10.31 2.09 -14.34
CA THR A 163 10.11 3.32 -15.11
C THR A 163 11.42 3.89 -15.63
N TYR A 164 12.53 3.65 -14.92
CA TYR A 164 13.87 4.06 -15.35
C TYR A 164 14.29 3.33 -16.64
N LEU A 165 13.91 2.06 -16.77
CA LEU A 165 14.18 1.25 -17.97
C LEU A 165 13.26 1.61 -19.14
N LEU A 166 12.03 2.03 -18.86
CA LEU A 166 10.98 2.23 -19.87
C LEU A 166 10.84 3.68 -20.36
N SER A 167 11.35 4.67 -19.62
CA SER A 167 11.23 6.09 -19.98
C SER A 167 12.56 6.70 -20.39
N LEU A 168 12.55 7.30 -21.58
CA LEU A 168 13.71 7.97 -22.19
C LEU A 168 14.04 9.32 -21.54
N ARG A 169 13.18 9.81 -20.65
CA ARG A 169 13.33 11.13 -19.99
C ARG A 169 13.87 11.03 -18.58
N THR A 170 14.13 9.83 -18.10
CA THR A 170 14.59 9.61 -16.74
C THR A 170 16.08 9.92 -16.64
N SER A 171 16.50 10.33 -15.45
CA SER A 171 17.90 10.53 -15.14
C SER A 171 18.27 9.67 -13.94
N LYS A 172 19.55 9.26 -13.88
CA LYS A 172 20.09 8.55 -12.73
C LYS A 172 19.85 9.33 -11.44
N ILE A 173 20.00 10.66 -11.50
CA ILE A 173 19.78 11.55 -10.36
C ILE A 173 18.32 11.47 -9.89
N ALA A 174 17.34 11.58 -10.79
CA ALA A 174 15.93 11.49 -10.41
C ALA A 174 15.59 10.12 -9.80
N CYS A 175 16.09 9.02 -10.38
CA CYS A 175 15.91 7.68 -9.83
C CYS A 175 16.55 7.53 -8.44
N SER A 176 17.78 8.04 -8.26
CA SER A 176 18.47 8.04 -6.96
C SER A 176 17.74 8.88 -5.91
N MET A 177 17.16 10.03 -6.31
CA MET A 177 16.30 10.83 -5.42
C MET A 177 15.03 10.08 -5.03
N GLY A 178 14.43 9.32 -5.95
CA GLY A 178 13.32 8.41 -5.63
C GLY A 178 13.70 7.33 -4.61
N LEU A 179 14.86 6.68 -4.78
CA LEU A 179 15.38 5.72 -3.81
C LEU A 179 15.67 6.36 -2.44
N GLY A 180 16.27 7.56 -2.43
CA GLY A 180 16.48 8.33 -1.21
C GLY A 180 15.16 8.69 -0.52
N ALA A 181 14.15 9.09 -1.29
CA ALA A 181 12.82 9.37 -0.79
C ALA A 181 12.12 8.12 -0.24
N MET A 182 12.36 6.94 -0.80
CA MET A 182 11.88 5.67 -0.26
C MET A 182 12.48 5.37 1.11
N VAL A 183 13.80 5.51 1.26
CA VAL A 183 14.45 5.36 2.58
C VAL A 183 13.87 6.38 3.57
N PHE A 184 13.75 7.64 3.15
CA PHE A 184 13.14 8.68 3.97
C PHE A 184 11.70 8.35 4.39
N GLY A 185 10.84 7.93 3.46
CA GLY A 185 9.46 7.55 3.76
C GLY A 185 9.36 6.38 4.73
N PHE A 186 10.24 5.38 4.57
CA PHE A 186 10.32 4.27 5.51
C PHE A 186 10.67 4.73 6.92
N LEU A 187 11.75 5.52 7.04
CA LEU A 187 12.24 6.04 8.32
C LEU A 187 11.27 7.04 8.96
N ALA A 188 10.53 7.82 8.17
CA ALA A 188 9.51 8.72 8.67
C ALA A 188 8.36 7.96 9.35
N GLY A 189 7.98 6.78 8.82
CA GLY A 189 6.97 5.93 9.44
C GLY A 189 7.51 4.94 10.49
N THR A 190 8.83 4.70 10.51
CA THR A 190 9.50 3.79 11.46
C THR A 190 10.83 4.41 11.92
N PRO A 191 10.80 5.53 12.69
CA PRO A 191 12.01 6.26 13.07
C PRO A 191 12.88 5.47 14.06
N TYR A 192 12.27 4.61 14.88
CA TYR A 192 12.98 3.78 15.85
C TYR A 192 13.89 2.73 15.21
N ALA A 193 13.75 2.43 13.93
CA ALA A 193 14.70 1.57 13.21
C ALA A 193 16.13 2.14 13.19
N ILE A 194 16.28 3.47 13.34
CA ILE A 194 17.59 4.14 13.43
C ILE A 194 18.18 3.98 14.83
N PHE A 195 17.34 4.12 15.87
CA PHE A 195 17.78 4.17 17.26
C PHE A 195 17.98 2.78 17.87
N ASP A 196 17.26 1.77 17.39
CA ASP A 196 17.36 0.38 17.85
C ASP A 196 17.34 -0.60 16.66
N PRO A 197 18.43 -0.64 15.87
CA PRO A 197 18.49 -1.46 14.66
C PRO A 197 18.48 -2.97 14.98
N GLU A 198 18.97 -3.39 16.15
CA GLU A 198 18.99 -4.81 16.53
C GLU A 198 17.57 -5.34 16.74
N THR A 199 16.75 -4.63 17.53
CA THR A 199 15.36 -5.03 17.75
C THR A 199 14.53 -4.93 16.47
N PHE A 200 14.79 -3.93 15.64
CA PHE A 200 14.16 -3.82 14.32
C PHE A 200 14.47 -5.03 13.42
N LEU A 201 15.76 -5.38 13.27
CA LEU A 201 16.18 -6.52 12.45
C LEU A 201 15.62 -7.84 12.99
N TYR A 202 15.53 -7.99 14.31
CA TYR A 202 14.88 -9.14 14.94
C TYR A 202 13.39 -9.23 14.59
N GLY A 203 12.66 -8.10 14.65
CA GLY A 203 11.25 -8.03 14.25
C GLY A 203 11.04 -8.41 12.78
N VAL A 204 11.82 -7.83 11.87
CA VAL A 204 11.77 -8.16 10.43
C VAL A 204 12.02 -9.65 10.19
N ARG A 205 13.03 -10.23 10.84
CA ARG A 205 13.32 -11.68 10.71
C ARG A 205 12.20 -12.55 11.25
N THR A 206 11.57 -12.13 12.35
CA THR A 206 10.44 -12.85 12.94
C THR A 206 9.27 -12.90 11.97
N GLU A 207 8.97 -11.78 11.31
CA GLU A 207 7.96 -11.74 10.26
C GLU A 207 8.32 -12.60 9.05
N GLN A 208 9.56 -12.54 8.57
CA GLN A 208 10.02 -13.40 7.48
C GLN A 208 9.82 -14.89 7.79
N ILE A 209 10.21 -15.32 9.00
CA ILE A 209 10.00 -16.69 9.49
C ILE A 209 8.50 -16.99 9.59
N HIS A 210 7.70 -16.07 10.12
CA HIS A 210 6.25 -16.24 10.24
C HIS A 210 5.60 -16.50 8.87
N TYR A 211 5.93 -15.69 7.86
CA TYR A 211 5.43 -15.89 6.50
C TYR A 211 5.90 -17.24 5.94
N ARG A 212 7.14 -17.67 6.17
CA ARG A 212 7.69 -18.96 5.70
C ARG A 212 7.03 -20.20 6.28
N PHE A 213 6.72 -20.20 7.57
CA PHE A 213 6.27 -21.39 8.29
C PHE A 213 4.76 -21.49 8.50
N GLN A 214 4.04 -20.36 8.52
CA GLN A 214 2.57 -20.40 8.58
C GLN A 214 1.92 -20.55 7.20
N GLY A 215 2.63 -20.21 6.12
CA GLY A 215 2.14 -20.47 4.78
C GLY A 215 2.43 -21.89 4.32
N SER A 216 1.40 -22.55 3.79
CA SER A 216 1.57 -23.86 3.13
C SER A 216 2.61 -23.77 2.00
N GLN A 217 3.32 -24.86 1.72
CA GLN A 217 4.33 -25.01 0.65
C GLN A 217 3.80 -24.70 -0.78
N GLN A 218 2.54 -24.26 -0.94
CA GLN A 218 1.87 -23.92 -2.20
C GLN A 218 1.25 -22.51 -2.18
N TYR A 219 2.00 -21.50 -1.73
CA TYR A 219 1.56 -20.09 -1.61
C TYR A 219 0.73 -19.57 -2.78
N PHE A 220 1.23 -19.71 -4.01
CA PHE A 220 0.55 -19.23 -5.19
C PHE A 220 -0.84 -19.85 -5.36
N TRP A 221 -0.93 -21.19 -5.24
CA TRP A 221 -2.19 -21.91 -5.41
C TRP A 221 -3.17 -21.61 -4.30
N TRP A 222 -2.68 -21.43 -3.06
CA TRP A 222 -3.53 -21.02 -1.95
C TRP A 222 -4.15 -19.64 -2.19
N TYR A 223 -3.36 -18.64 -2.60
CA TYR A 223 -3.90 -17.31 -2.90
C TYR A 223 -4.83 -17.32 -4.11
N ALA A 224 -4.51 -18.08 -5.16
CA ALA A 224 -5.36 -18.23 -6.33
C ALA A 224 -6.70 -18.88 -5.96
N ASP A 225 -6.66 -19.96 -5.17
CA ASP A 225 -7.85 -20.65 -4.65
C ASP A 225 -8.70 -19.75 -3.75
N TYR A 226 -8.05 -19.02 -2.83
CA TYR A 226 -8.71 -18.06 -1.95
C TYR A 226 -9.41 -16.97 -2.75
N LEU A 227 -8.74 -16.34 -3.71
CA LEU A 227 -9.33 -15.31 -4.56
C LEU A 227 -10.52 -15.85 -5.37
N PHE A 228 -10.40 -17.07 -5.90
CA PHE A 228 -11.42 -17.71 -6.73
C PHE A 228 -12.67 -18.11 -5.94
N HIS A 229 -12.51 -18.66 -4.73
CA HIS A 229 -13.62 -19.22 -3.95
C HIS A 229 -14.18 -18.28 -2.88
N ALA A 230 -13.33 -17.52 -2.18
CA ALA A 230 -13.73 -16.75 -1.00
C ALA A 230 -13.54 -15.24 -1.16
N GLY A 231 -12.54 -14.82 -1.94
CA GLY A 231 -12.07 -13.45 -1.98
C GLY A 231 -12.88 -12.51 -2.87
N VAL A 232 -12.72 -12.68 -4.18
CA VAL A 232 -13.39 -11.84 -5.20
C VAL A 232 -14.41 -12.63 -6.02
N GLY A 233 -14.39 -13.96 -5.92
CA GLY A 233 -15.28 -14.87 -6.61
C GLY A 233 -14.81 -15.22 -8.02
N GLN A 234 -15.46 -16.24 -8.60
CA GLN A 234 -15.01 -16.90 -9.82
C GLN A 234 -15.04 -15.97 -11.05
N VAL A 235 -16.14 -15.22 -11.22
CA VAL A 235 -16.32 -14.32 -12.37
C VAL A 235 -15.26 -13.23 -12.39
N VAL A 236 -15.03 -12.56 -11.26
CA VAL A 236 -14.02 -11.50 -11.15
C VAL A 236 -12.62 -12.07 -11.31
N SER A 237 -12.35 -13.26 -10.78
CA SER A 237 -11.06 -13.95 -10.95
C SER A 237 -10.73 -14.24 -12.41
N ILE A 238 -11.70 -14.70 -13.20
CA ILE A 238 -11.53 -14.89 -14.65
C ILE A 238 -11.28 -13.55 -15.34
N LEU A 239 -12.04 -12.51 -14.99
CA LEU A 239 -11.84 -11.16 -15.54
C LEU A 239 -10.48 -10.57 -15.20
N ILE A 240 -9.90 -10.89 -14.04
CA ILE A 240 -8.52 -10.49 -13.68
C ILE A 240 -7.53 -11.13 -14.65
N ILE A 241 -7.63 -12.43 -14.92
CA ILE A 241 -6.73 -13.12 -15.87
C ILE A 241 -6.87 -12.53 -17.27
N VAL A 242 -8.10 -12.34 -17.74
CA VAL A 242 -8.36 -11.72 -19.04
C VAL A 242 -7.82 -10.29 -19.08
N GLY A 243 -8.00 -9.52 -18.02
CA GLY A 243 -7.52 -8.14 -17.90
C GLY A 243 -5.99 -8.03 -17.86
N LEU A 244 -5.30 -8.99 -17.22
CA LEU A 244 -3.84 -9.09 -17.23
C LEU A 244 -3.30 -9.34 -18.64
N ILE A 245 -3.95 -10.22 -19.41
CA ILE A 245 -3.54 -10.51 -20.79
C ILE A 245 -3.91 -9.35 -21.72
N TYR A 246 -5.15 -8.89 -21.67
CA TYR A 246 -5.67 -7.86 -22.56
C TYR A 246 -5.03 -6.48 -22.31
N GLY A 247 -4.71 -6.15 -21.05
CA GLY A 247 -4.08 -4.89 -20.70
C GLY A 247 -2.71 -4.69 -21.34
N LEU A 248 -1.97 -5.77 -21.60
CA LEU A 248 -0.71 -5.73 -22.36
C LEU A 248 -0.94 -5.22 -23.79
N SER A 249 -2.03 -5.63 -24.44
CA SER A 249 -2.36 -5.21 -25.81
C SER A 249 -2.79 -3.73 -25.90
N LEU A 250 -3.35 -3.18 -24.83
CA LEU A 250 -3.81 -1.79 -24.77
C LEU A 250 -2.66 -0.82 -24.52
N ASN A 251 -1.90 -1.04 -23.44
CA ASN A 251 -0.74 -0.22 -23.09
C ASN A 251 0.24 -1.04 -22.25
N TRP A 252 1.09 -1.81 -22.93
CA TRP A 252 2.05 -2.70 -22.29
C TRP A 252 2.98 -2.00 -21.27
N ARG A 253 3.35 -0.73 -21.49
CA ARG A 253 4.27 -0.02 -20.57
C ARG A 253 3.60 0.32 -19.24
N SER A 254 2.40 0.92 -19.31
CA SER A 254 1.63 1.22 -18.11
C SER A 254 1.18 -0.06 -17.42
N HIS A 255 0.78 -1.07 -18.18
CA HIS A 255 0.42 -2.39 -17.65
C HIS A 255 1.58 -3.04 -16.90
N LEU A 256 2.80 -3.00 -17.44
CA LEU A 256 3.97 -3.58 -16.82
C LEU A 256 4.30 -2.90 -15.47
N ILE A 257 4.27 -1.57 -15.40
CA ILE A 257 4.50 -0.83 -14.13
C ILE A 257 3.48 -1.23 -13.07
N THR A 258 2.20 -1.30 -13.43
CA THR A 258 1.16 -1.62 -12.45
C THR A 258 1.22 -3.06 -11.96
N ASN A 259 1.78 -4.00 -12.74
CA ASN A 259 1.70 -5.42 -12.42
C ASN A 259 3.06 -6.07 -12.08
N VAL A 260 4.20 -5.45 -12.39
CA VAL A 260 5.51 -6.05 -12.15
C VAL A 260 5.73 -6.34 -10.66
N PHE A 261 5.30 -5.44 -9.77
CA PHE A 261 5.41 -5.71 -8.34
C PHE A 261 4.48 -6.84 -7.88
N LEU A 262 3.32 -7.04 -8.51
CA LEU A 262 2.44 -8.17 -8.18
C LEU A 262 3.13 -9.48 -8.53
N LEU A 263 3.75 -9.56 -9.71
CA LEU A 263 4.56 -10.71 -10.10
C LEU A 263 5.69 -10.93 -9.09
N CYS A 264 6.45 -9.88 -8.77
CA CYS A 264 7.50 -9.97 -7.75
C CYS A 264 6.95 -10.37 -6.39
N TYR A 265 5.76 -9.94 -5.98
CA TYR A 265 5.13 -10.30 -4.71
C TYR A 265 4.76 -11.79 -4.68
N PHE A 266 4.07 -12.28 -5.73
CA PHE A 266 3.70 -13.69 -5.84
C PHE A 266 4.91 -14.63 -5.91
N PHE A 267 6.03 -14.20 -6.51
CA PHE A 267 7.25 -14.99 -6.57
C PHE A 267 8.16 -14.79 -5.34
N ALA A 268 8.21 -13.60 -4.75
CA ALA A 268 9.06 -13.32 -3.59
C ALA A 268 8.53 -14.01 -2.33
N ASP A 269 7.21 -14.21 -2.20
CA ASP A 269 6.64 -15.04 -1.12
C ASP A 269 7.07 -16.53 -1.23
N VAL A 270 7.64 -16.96 -2.37
CA VAL A 270 8.27 -18.30 -2.51
C VAL A 270 9.72 -18.31 -1.99
N PHE A 271 10.37 -17.14 -1.87
CA PHE A 271 11.81 -17.02 -1.58
C PHE A 271 12.15 -16.28 -0.27
N ILE A 272 11.27 -15.42 0.24
CA ILE A 272 11.42 -14.71 1.53
C ILE A 272 11.03 -15.62 2.68
#